data_AF-A0A7S2PAA1-F1
#
_entry.id   AF-A0A7S2PAA1-F1
#
_cell.length_a   1.000
_cell.length_b   1.000
_cell.length_c   1.000
_cell.angle_alpha   90.00
_cell.angle_beta   90.00
_cell.angle_gamma   90.00
#
_symmetry.space_group_name_H-M   'P 1'
#
loop_
_entity.id
_entity.type
_entity.pdbx_description
1 polymer ?
#
loop_
_entity_poly.entity_id
_entity_poly.type
_entity_poly.pdbx_seq_one_letter_code
_entity_poly.pdbx_strand_id
1 'polypeptide(L)'
;MLTHEYDDWLSLHFLRSYSALCSFERARRVAQLDEHTAGMTQVMAQMVLRVCALLTIMAGTTLTFEILGDPHWMRDSFLVTHTDDRISFLQMVYWIVISITTVGYGDFAPRTVITRVLTTVFIVVGVASVYLIQLTFSEMRRRQHEGTGKYWQRSWGQERHVVVILCHHGSASRMASLIHGFLQELLHASHNETEDHHDHASSVWAHLRLWLRGAPPTETQTWPDVVFLSPTKWTEEELGSLGAVGGTSFRDFLESTEDFPSRMLARIWFLVGGITSEADLERARVRDSALTYVLSDLKSANPDEDDAQTIYTAVAIRDIFPDVRLRLMVMKPESKELAVQAGIDSTRCFSSRELAASLLAQNARCRGLIPAVTAMLKSVDCEDEAFFLRQALAGTVANARPSEHGEGASPAMRLPASHPPDHTPTRLSLEEMERSLRKSQAHWCPRKKAYEKTDPWMLEYFEGVGHCIFGFDLNAQFAGLQYGALACELFRVCGAVLLGVQQNGKLRICPQGSQWRAKEGQICIAIAQSAESLDPCRLNHRDRTSWRTAFQAARRRRRCQSQSEGRHVAAAKLMGRRLQHSLLEHLQDPAGREAAARAAAEQACAATVKAAFAPDGGAA
;
A
#
# COMPACT_ATOMS: atom_id res chain seq x y z
N MET A 1 -46.69 -48.90 3.19
CA MET A 1 -46.10 -48.68 1.85
C MET A 1 -44.60 -48.37 1.97
N LEU A 2 -43.83 -49.22 2.69
CA LEU A 2 -42.39 -49.08 2.91
C LEU A 2 -41.74 -50.48 2.87
N THR A 3 -42.04 -51.20 1.79
CA THR A 3 -41.38 -52.44 1.40
C THR A 3 -40.88 -52.21 -0.02
N HIS A 4 -39.79 -51.47 -0.15
CA HIS A 4 -38.92 -51.64 -1.30
C HIS A 4 -37.82 -52.57 -0.84
N GLU A 5 -37.91 -53.80 -1.33
CA GLU A 5 -36.91 -54.84 -1.23
C GLU A 5 -35.54 -54.28 -1.65
N TYR A 6 -34.55 -54.41 -0.76
CA TYR A 6 -33.15 -54.23 -1.11
C TYR A 6 -32.71 -55.45 -1.94
N ASP A 7 -33.03 -55.45 -3.23
CA ASP A 7 -32.57 -56.47 -4.20
C ASP A 7 -31.12 -56.27 -4.66
N ASP A 8 -30.41 -55.25 -4.16
CA ASP A 8 -28.98 -55.09 -4.40
C ASP A 8 -28.17 -55.86 -3.36
N TRP A 9 -27.92 -57.15 -3.65
CA TRP A 9 -26.96 -57.97 -2.91
C TRP A 9 -25.57 -57.29 -2.93
N LEU A 10 -25.17 -56.78 -1.75
CA LEU A 10 -23.84 -56.25 -1.44
C LEU A 10 -23.28 -55.22 -2.45
N SER A 11 -23.98 -54.10 -2.65
CA SER A 11 -23.50 -53.05 -3.55
C SER A 11 -22.22 -52.38 -3.01
N LEU A 12 -21.07 -52.60 -3.66
CA LEU A 12 -19.77 -51.96 -3.33
C LEU A 12 -19.72 -50.47 -3.75
N HIS A 13 -20.81 -49.74 -3.60
CA HIS A 13 -20.95 -48.34 -4.03
C HIS A 13 -19.96 -47.40 -3.34
N PHE A 14 -19.49 -47.74 -2.13
CA PHE A 14 -18.49 -46.96 -1.44
C PHE A 14 -17.15 -46.86 -2.20
N LEU A 15 -16.83 -47.82 -3.09
CA LEU A 15 -15.63 -47.76 -3.94
C LEU A 15 -15.69 -46.65 -5.00
N ARG A 16 -16.88 -46.10 -5.29
CA ARG A 16 -17.03 -44.96 -6.21
C ARG A 16 -16.30 -43.71 -5.69
N SER A 17 -16.07 -43.59 -4.38
CA SER A 17 -15.28 -42.48 -3.81
C SER A 17 -13.81 -42.52 -4.26
N TYR A 18 -13.25 -43.71 -4.44
CA TYR A 18 -11.91 -43.89 -5.02
C TYR A 18 -11.88 -43.48 -6.50
N SER A 19 -12.91 -43.87 -7.27
CA SER A 19 -13.04 -43.44 -8.67
C SER A 19 -13.15 -41.93 -8.80
N ALA A 20 -13.85 -41.25 -7.88
CA ALA A 20 -13.93 -39.79 -7.83
C ALA A 20 -12.55 -39.16 -7.57
N LEU A 21 -11.77 -39.71 -6.63
CA LEU A 21 -10.40 -39.27 -6.36
C LEU A 21 -9.50 -39.43 -7.60
N CYS A 22 -9.50 -40.59 -8.24
CA CYS A 22 -8.72 -40.83 -9.46
C CYS A 22 -9.16 -39.95 -10.63
N SER A 23 -10.44 -39.60 -10.71
CA SER A 23 -10.98 -38.71 -11.74
C SER A 23 -10.53 -37.27 -11.52
N PHE A 24 -10.51 -36.80 -10.27
CA PHE A 24 -9.97 -35.48 -9.91
C PHE A 24 -8.47 -35.37 -10.21
N GLU A 25 -7.68 -36.40 -9.89
CA GLU A 25 -6.24 -36.42 -10.20
C GLU A 25 -5.94 -36.51 -11.70
N ARG A 26 -6.82 -37.14 -12.48
CA ARG A 26 -6.75 -37.13 -13.95
C ARG A 26 -7.14 -35.76 -14.52
N ALA A 27 -8.24 -35.18 -14.04
CA ALA A 27 -8.70 -33.86 -14.45
C ALA A 27 -7.62 -32.79 -14.19
N ARG A 28 -6.93 -32.86 -13.04
CA ARG A 28 -5.80 -31.96 -12.73
C ARG A 28 -4.63 -32.10 -13.70
N ARG A 29 -4.33 -33.31 -14.17
CA ARG A 29 -3.23 -33.53 -15.13
C ARG A 29 -3.56 -33.03 -16.53
N VAL A 30 -4.83 -33.11 -16.92
CA VAL A 30 -5.30 -32.74 -18.27
C VAL A 30 -5.60 -31.26 -18.36
N ALA A 31 -6.19 -30.68 -17.32
CA ALA A 31 -6.44 -29.25 -17.26
C ALA A 31 -5.12 -28.57 -16.86
N GLN A 32 -4.40 -27.99 -17.82
CA GLN A 32 -3.31 -27.02 -17.62
C GLN A 32 -3.85 -25.73 -16.95
N LEU A 33 -4.54 -25.87 -15.83
CA LEU A 33 -5.07 -24.76 -15.06
C LEU A 33 -3.90 -24.03 -14.41
N ASP A 34 -3.78 -22.74 -14.74
CA ASP A 34 -2.73 -21.80 -14.31
C ASP A 34 -2.00 -22.21 -13.04
N GLU A 35 -0.73 -22.57 -13.25
CA GLU A 35 0.20 -23.19 -12.30
C GLU A 35 0.41 -22.35 -11.03
N HIS A 36 0.14 -21.03 -11.10
CA HIS A 36 0.48 -20.09 -10.04
C HIS A 36 -0.62 -19.79 -9.01
N THR A 37 -1.91 -19.98 -9.33
CA THR A 37 -3.01 -19.59 -8.40
C THR A 37 -3.93 -20.73 -8.02
N ALA A 38 -3.97 -21.80 -8.81
CA ALA A 38 -4.79 -22.97 -8.53
C ALA A 38 -4.08 -23.98 -7.61
N GLY A 39 -2.75 -23.91 -7.45
CA GLY A 39 -1.98 -24.92 -6.72
C GLY A 39 -2.46 -25.16 -5.28
N MET A 40 -2.65 -24.10 -4.48
CA MET A 40 -3.02 -24.29 -3.07
C MET A 40 -4.48 -24.74 -2.90
N THR A 41 -5.42 -24.11 -3.59
CA THR A 41 -6.84 -24.51 -3.51
C THR A 41 -7.04 -25.92 -4.04
N GLN A 42 -6.31 -26.32 -5.09
CA GLN A 42 -6.31 -27.69 -5.60
C GLN A 42 -5.67 -28.68 -4.62
N VAL A 43 -4.56 -28.32 -3.97
CA VAL A 43 -3.93 -29.17 -2.96
C VAL A 43 -4.86 -29.36 -1.76
N MET A 44 -5.53 -28.31 -1.29
CA MET A 44 -6.53 -28.40 -0.22
C MET A 44 -7.74 -29.26 -0.64
N ALA A 45 -8.26 -29.04 -1.85
CA ALA A 45 -9.34 -29.86 -2.40
C ALA A 45 -8.93 -31.34 -2.51
N GLN A 46 -7.70 -31.62 -2.95
CA GLN A 46 -7.15 -32.98 -3.03
C GLN A 46 -7.01 -33.62 -1.64
N MET A 47 -6.56 -32.86 -0.64
CA MET A 47 -6.48 -33.34 0.74
C MET A 47 -7.87 -33.72 1.28
N VAL A 48 -8.84 -32.82 1.14
CA VAL A 48 -10.22 -33.06 1.58
C VAL A 48 -10.80 -34.29 0.88
N LEU A 49 -10.63 -34.39 -0.44
CA LEU A 49 -11.14 -35.51 -1.22
C LEU A 49 -10.48 -36.85 -0.81
N ARG A 50 -9.18 -36.85 -0.49
CA ARG A 50 -8.47 -38.05 0.01
C ARG A 50 -8.98 -38.49 1.37
N VAL A 51 -9.22 -37.56 2.30
CA VAL A 51 -9.81 -37.88 3.62
C VAL A 51 -11.21 -38.46 3.45
N CYS A 52 -12.06 -37.82 2.66
CA CYS A 52 -13.42 -38.30 2.40
C CYS A 52 -13.43 -39.69 1.73
N ALA A 53 -12.55 -39.93 0.76
CA ALA A 53 -12.42 -41.23 0.11
C ALA A 53 -11.95 -42.31 1.11
N LEU A 54 -10.94 -42.02 1.94
CA LEU A 54 -10.44 -42.95 2.95
C LEU A 54 -11.53 -43.31 3.98
N LEU A 55 -12.24 -42.32 4.53
CA LEU A 55 -13.32 -42.54 5.48
C LEU A 55 -14.47 -43.36 4.89
N THR A 56 -14.88 -43.06 3.67
CA THR A 56 -15.98 -43.79 3.00
C THR A 56 -15.59 -45.22 2.64
N ILE A 57 -14.34 -45.47 2.23
CA ILE A 57 -13.85 -46.82 1.96
C ILE A 57 -13.78 -47.64 3.23
N MET A 58 -13.18 -47.10 4.29
CA MET A 58 -13.07 -47.81 5.57
C MET A 58 -14.46 -48.06 6.18
N ALA A 59 -15.38 -47.09 6.13
CA ALA A 59 -16.75 -47.27 6.65
C ALA A 59 -17.57 -48.24 5.82
N GLY A 60 -17.39 -48.22 4.50
CA GLY A 60 -18.04 -49.15 3.59
C GLY A 60 -17.54 -50.57 3.79
N THR A 61 -16.24 -50.79 3.94
CA THR A 61 -15.69 -52.13 4.19
C THR A 61 -16.07 -52.66 5.56
N THR A 62 -16.01 -51.86 6.63
CA THR A 62 -16.46 -52.31 7.96
C THR A 62 -17.95 -52.63 7.98
N LEU A 63 -18.79 -51.80 7.37
CA LEU A 63 -20.22 -52.09 7.24
C LEU A 63 -20.47 -53.38 6.47
N THR A 64 -19.75 -53.60 5.37
CA THR A 64 -19.91 -54.79 4.52
C THR A 64 -19.57 -56.07 5.28
N PHE A 65 -18.45 -56.10 6.01
CA PHE A 65 -18.07 -57.28 6.80
C PHE A 65 -18.93 -57.47 8.05
N GLU A 66 -19.43 -56.39 8.63
CA GLU A 66 -20.36 -56.48 9.77
C GLU A 66 -21.74 -57.02 9.34
N ILE A 67 -22.22 -56.66 8.15
CA ILE A 67 -23.46 -57.23 7.57
C ILE A 67 -23.25 -58.69 7.15
N LEU A 68 -22.07 -59.03 6.60
CA LEU A 68 -21.75 -60.38 6.14
C LEU A 68 -21.61 -61.39 7.30
N GLY A 69 -21.16 -60.91 8.46
CA GLY A 69 -20.97 -61.74 9.66
C GLY A 69 -19.74 -62.64 9.60
N ASP A 70 -19.46 -63.33 10.71
CA ASP A 70 -18.36 -64.28 10.78
C ASP A 70 -18.76 -65.68 10.28
N PRO A 71 -17.90 -66.36 9.50
CA PRO A 71 -18.02 -67.77 9.21
C PRO A 71 -18.14 -68.59 10.51
N HIS A 72 -18.87 -69.69 10.45
CA HIS A 72 -19.17 -70.53 11.61
C HIS A 72 -17.94 -70.99 12.41
N TRP A 73 -16.77 -71.09 11.77
CA TRP A 73 -15.49 -71.51 12.37
C TRP A 73 -14.69 -70.37 13.03
N MET A 74 -15.10 -69.11 12.84
CA MET A 74 -14.44 -67.91 13.42
C MET A 74 -15.32 -67.19 14.45
N ARG A 75 -16.51 -67.71 14.76
CA ARG A 75 -17.40 -67.10 15.74
C ARG A 75 -16.79 -67.20 17.13
N ASP A 76 -16.41 -66.04 17.66
CA ASP A 76 -15.94 -65.91 19.03
C ASP A 76 -17.15 -65.89 19.99
N SER A 77 -17.10 -66.71 21.05
CA SER A 77 -18.19 -66.85 22.03
C SER A 77 -17.96 -66.01 23.29
N PHE A 78 -16.82 -65.32 23.41
CA PHE A 78 -16.37 -64.69 24.66
C PHE A 78 -16.66 -63.20 24.81
N LEU A 79 -17.10 -62.49 23.76
CA LEU A 79 -17.27 -61.02 23.78
C LEU A 79 -18.64 -60.59 23.21
N VAL A 80 -19.63 -60.44 24.10
CA VAL A 80 -20.95 -59.88 23.76
C VAL A 80 -20.83 -58.35 23.76
N THR A 81 -20.94 -57.73 22.58
CA THR A 81 -20.92 -56.27 22.41
C THR A 81 -22.33 -55.77 22.14
N HIS A 82 -22.77 -54.75 22.87
CA HIS A 82 -24.13 -54.18 22.76
C HIS A 82 -24.22 -53.21 21.58
N THR A 83 -24.76 -53.69 20.47
CA THR A 83 -25.05 -52.85 19.30
C THR A 83 -26.44 -53.14 18.75
N ASP A 84 -27.29 -52.13 18.60
CA ASP A 84 -28.65 -52.32 18.07
C ASP A 84 -28.62 -52.98 16.68
N ASP A 85 -29.60 -53.84 16.37
CA ASP A 85 -29.67 -54.65 15.14
C ASP A 85 -29.83 -53.82 13.83
N ARG A 86 -29.76 -52.49 13.90
CA ARG A 86 -29.89 -51.58 12.75
C ARG A 86 -28.69 -50.65 12.65
N ILE A 87 -27.63 -51.16 12.03
CA ILE A 87 -26.40 -50.42 11.79
C ILE A 87 -26.56 -49.56 10.51
N SER A 88 -26.37 -48.25 10.63
CA SER A 88 -26.36 -47.32 9.49
C SER A 88 -24.94 -47.03 8.99
N PHE A 89 -24.79 -46.73 7.70
CA PHE A 89 -23.51 -46.27 7.12
C PHE A 89 -22.94 -45.05 7.85
N LEU A 90 -23.80 -44.10 8.25
CA LEU A 90 -23.36 -42.91 8.98
C LEU A 90 -22.82 -43.23 10.37
N GLN A 91 -23.36 -44.26 11.01
CA GLN A 91 -22.88 -44.73 12.31
C GLN A 91 -21.49 -45.38 12.18
N MET A 92 -21.24 -46.10 11.08
CA MET A 92 -19.91 -46.63 10.76
C MET A 92 -18.90 -45.53 10.44
N VAL A 93 -19.30 -44.48 9.71
CA VAL A 93 -18.45 -43.30 9.48
C VAL A 93 -18.12 -42.63 10.81
N TYR A 94 -19.10 -42.41 11.68
CA TYR A 94 -18.90 -41.85 13.02
C TYR A 94 -17.88 -42.67 13.82
N TRP A 95 -18.08 -44.00 13.89
CA TRP A 95 -17.19 -44.89 14.63
C TRP A 95 -15.75 -44.84 14.11
N ILE A 96 -15.56 -44.86 12.79
CA ILE A 96 -14.22 -44.78 12.20
C ILE A 96 -13.56 -43.43 12.45
N VAL A 97 -14.31 -42.34 12.38
CA VAL A 97 -13.77 -41.01 12.69
C VAL A 97 -13.25 -40.98 14.12
N ILE A 98 -14.05 -41.40 15.11
CA ILE A 98 -13.63 -41.37 16.52
C ILE A 98 -12.44 -42.30 16.81
N SER A 99 -12.31 -43.41 16.07
CA SER A 99 -11.17 -44.34 16.17
C SER A 99 -9.89 -43.76 15.56
N ILE A 100 -9.97 -43.18 14.35
CA ILE A 100 -8.80 -42.58 13.68
C ILE A 100 -8.34 -41.30 14.40
N THR A 101 -9.26 -40.52 14.97
CA THR A 101 -8.93 -39.36 15.81
C THR A 101 -8.48 -39.75 17.21
N THR A 102 -8.34 -41.05 17.50
CA THR A 102 -7.89 -41.60 18.80
C THR A 102 -8.72 -41.13 20.00
N VAL A 103 -10.01 -40.84 19.80
CA VAL A 103 -10.92 -40.42 20.88
C VAL A 103 -11.50 -41.64 21.59
N GLY A 104 -12.05 -42.59 20.84
CA GLY A 104 -12.47 -43.90 21.35
C GLY A 104 -13.50 -43.87 22.48
N TYR A 105 -14.71 -43.31 22.23
CA TYR A 105 -15.77 -43.25 23.24
C TYR A 105 -16.25 -44.61 23.76
N GLY A 106 -16.10 -45.68 22.96
CA GLY A 106 -16.49 -47.05 23.35
C GLY A 106 -18.00 -47.27 23.38
N ASP A 107 -18.78 -46.37 22.78
CA ASP A 107 -20.23 -46.40 22.65
C ASP A 107 -20.71 -47.37 21.57
N PHE A 108 -19.92 -47.50 20.49
CA PHE A 108 -20.12 -48.46 19.41
C PHE A 108 -18.84 -49.26 19.19
N ALA A 109 -18.96 -50.54 18.84
CA ALA A 109 -17.83 -51.37 18.41
C ALA A 109 -18.31 -52.50 17.49
N PRO A 110 -17.54 -52.88 16.46
CA PRO A 110 -17.87 -53.99 15.58
C PRO A 110 -17.86 -55.31 16.36
N ARG A 111 -18.87 -56.14 16.09
CA ARG A 111 -19.05 -57.44 16.74
C ARG A 111 -18.20 -58.51 16.08
N THR A 112 -18.04 -58.45 14.76
CA THR A 112 -17.40 -59.51 13.97
C THR A 112 -15.89 -59.55 14.16
N VAL A 113 -15.33 -60.76 14.30
CA VAL A 113 -13.89 -61.01 14.47
C VAL A 113 -13.13 -60.53 13.23
N ILE A 114 -13.66 -60.78 12.03
CA ILE A 114 -13.06 -60.31 10.78
C ILE A 114 -12.96 -58.77 10.78
N THR A 115 -14.03 -58.08 11.15
CA THR A 115 -14.03 -56.61 11.19
C THR A 115 -13.11 -56.09 12.26
N ARG A 116 -12.97 -56.73 13.42
CA ARG A 116 -11.98 -56.33 14.46
C ARG A 116 -10.53 -56.43 13.98
N VAL A 117 -10.19 -57.49 13.24
CA VAL A 117 -8.85 -57.63 12.65
C VAL A 117 -8.61 -56.56 11.58
N LEU A 118 -9.57 -56.36 10.68
CA LEU A 118 -9.48 -55.33 9.63
C LEU A 118 -9.39 -53.93 10.22
N THR A 119 -10.20 -53.63 11.23
CA THR A 119 -10.23 -52.33 11.91
C THR A 119 -8.93 -52.04 12.64
N THR A 120 -8.26 -53.06 13.20
CA THR A 120 -6.92 -52.90 13.79
C THR A 120 -5.91 -52.37 12.75
N VAL A 121 -5.90 -52.95 11.54
CA VAL A 121 -5.04 -52.48 10.44
C VAL A 121 -5.45 -51.08 9.97
N PHE A 122 -6.75 -50.86 9.82
CA PHE A 122 -7.35 -49.59 9.42
C PHE A 122 -7.05 -48.44 10.39
N ILE A 123 -7.02 -48.68 11.69
CA ILE A 123 -6.63 -47.66 12.68
C ILE A 123 -5.18 -47.25 12.45
N VAL A 124 -4.26 -48.20 12.26
CA VAL A 124 -2.84 -47.90 11.98
C VAL A 124 -2.69 -47.08 10.70
N VAL A 125 -3.33 -47.51 9.61
CA VAL A 125 -3.28 -46.80 8.31
C VAL A 125 -3.96 -45.43 8.39
N GLY A 126 -5.10 -45.34 9.08
CA GLY A 126 -5.87 -44.12 9.25
C GLY A 126 -5.12 -43.07 10.05
N VAL A 127 -4.55 -43.44 11.20
CA VAL A 127 -3.75 -42.53 12.04
C VAL A 127 -2.53 -42.03 11.28
N ALA A 128 -1.79 -42.92 10.60
CA ALA A 128 -0.64 -42.53 9.79
C ALA A 128 -1.03 -41.58 8.63
N SER A 129 -2.16 -41.84 7.98
CA SER A 129 -2.67 -41.00 6.88
C SER A 129 -3.07 -39.62 7.36
N VAL A 130 -3.81 -39.52 8.48
CA VAL A 130 -4.20 -38.24 9.08
C VAL A 130 -2.98 -37.44 9.51
N TYR A 131 -1.98 -38.09 10.10
CA TYR A 131 -0.72 -37.44 10.48
C TYR A 131 0.02 -36.82 9.28
N LEU A 132 0.17 -37.56 8.18
CA LEU A 132 0.81 -37.05 6.95
C LEU A 132 0.04 -35.87 6.35
N ILE A 133 -1.30 -35.90 6.41
CA ILE A 133 -2.16 -34.82 5.94
C ILE A 133 -1.99 -33.58 6.83
N GLN A 134 -1.93 -33.74 8.15
CA GLN A 134 -1.67 -32.64 9.09
C GLN A 134 -0.31 -31.98 8.84
N LEU A 135 0.75 -32.75 8.59
CA LEU A 135 2.07 -32.22 8.23
C LEU A 135 2.05 -31.43 6.91
N THR A 136 1.36 -31.95 5.90
CA THR A 136 1.27 -31.25 4.62
C THR A 136 0.44 -29.96 4.79
N PHE A 137 -0.61 -30.00 5.61
CA PHE A 137 -1.42 -28.82 5.93
C PHE A 137 -0.65 -27.76 6.73
N SER A 138 0.18 -28.17 7.70
CA SER A 138 1.03 -27.24 8.45
C SER A 138 2.09 -26.60 7.55
N GLU A 139 2.72 -27.37 6.67
CA GLU A 139 3.67 -26.86 5.67
C GLU A 139 3.01 -25.89 4.68
N MET A 140 1.80 -26.19 4.22
CA MET A 140 1.04 -25.28 3.33
C MET A 140 0.66 -23.98 4.05
N ARG A 141 0.20 -24.07 5.30
CA ARG A 141 -0.04 -22.89 6.14
C ARG A 141 1.25 -22.08 6.31
N ARG A 142 2.38 -22.73 6.56
CA ARG A 142 3.69 -22.07 6.68
C ARG A 142 4.04 -21.32 5.40
N ARG A 143 3.94 -21.96 4.23
CA ARG A 143 4.17 -21.30 2.92
C ARG A 143 3.28 -20.08 2.69
N GLN A 144 2.03 -20.11 3.17
CA GLN A 144 1.15 -18.94 3.10
C GLN A 144 1.62 -17.80 4.00
N HIS A 145 2.03 -18.10 5.23
CA HIS A 145 2.60 -17.11 6.14
C HIS A 145 3.92 -16.54 5.62
N GLU A 146 4.68 -17.32 4.84
CA GLU A 146 5.90 -16.89 4.16
C GLU A 146 5.66 -15.96 2.96
N GLY A 147 4.42 -15.55 2.68
CA GLY A 147 4.10 -14.57 1.64
C GLY A 147 3.86 -15.15 0.23
N THR A 148 3.74 -16.47 0.08
CA THR A 148 3.40 -17.10 -1.22
C THR A 148 1.91 -16.98 -1.61
N GLY A 149 1.13 -16.24 -0.82
CA GLY A 149 -0.29 -15.99 -1.05
C GLY A 149 -0.58 -15.06 -2.24
N LYS A 150 -1.88 -14.81 -2.47
CA LYS A 150 -2.38 -13.85 -3.45
C LYS A 150 -3.13 -12.74 -2.72
N TYR A 151 -2.93 -11.48 -3.13
CA TYR A 151 -3.73 -10.38 -2.62
C TYR A 151 -5.14 -10.45 -3.21
N TRP A 152 -6.14 -10.48 -2.33
CA TRP A 152 -7.56 -10.42 -2.72
C TRP A 152 -8.12 -9.04 -2.37
N GLN A 153 -8.36 -8.24 -3.41
CA GLN A 153 -9.06 -6.97 -3.26
C GLN A 153 -10.48 -7.22 -2.79
N ARG A 154 -10.91 -6.47 -1.78
CA ARG A 154 -12.29 -6.51 -1.28
C ARG A 154 -13.22 -5.95 -2.35
N SER A 155 -14.17 -6.77 -2.82
CA SER A 155 -15.01 -6.48 -3.99
C SER A 155 -16.08 -5.38 -3.78
N TRP A 156 -16.21 -4.83 -2.57
CA TRP A 156 -17.22 -3.84 -2.22
C TRP A 156 -16.52 -2.50 -1.93
N GLY A 157 -16.67 -1.54 -2.84
CA GLY A 157 -16.07 -0.22 -2.72
C GLY A 157 -14.75 -0.10 -3.49
N GLN A 158 -14.59 1.02 -4.18
CA GLN A 158 -13.46 1.35 -5.05
C GLN A 158 -12.22 1.76 -4.22
N GLU A 159 -11.91 1.05 -3.13
CA GLU A 159 -10.67 1.28 -2.38
C GLU A 159 -9.52 0.77 -3.26
N ARG A 160 -8.77 1.71 -3.87
CA ARG A 160 -7.58 1.38 -4.66
C ARG A 160 -6.42 1.11 -3.70
N HIS A 161 -5.82 -0.06 -3.78
CA HIS A 161 -4.65 -0.44 -2.96
C HIS A 161 -3.36 0.19 -3.49
N VAL A 162 -2.36 0.29 -2.61
CA VAL A 162 -0.99 0.74 -2.94
C VAL A 162 -0.06 -0.47 -2.96
N VAL A 163 0.75 -0.58 -4.01
CA VAL A 163 1.76 -1.65 -4.12
C VAL A 163 3.14 -1.07 -3.90
N VAL A 164 3.96 -1.72 -3.07
CA VAL A 164 5.34 -1.33 -2.79
C VAL A 164 6.26 -2.51 -3.15
N ILE A 165 7.09 -2.32 -4.16
CA ILE A 165 8.04 -3.31 -4.64
C ILE A 165 9.40 -2.97 -4.06
N LEU A 166 9.94 -3.92 -3.30
CA LEU A 166 11.20 -3.79 -2.58
C LEU A 166 12.30 -4.44 -3.42
N CYS A 167 13.21 -3.61 -3.93
CA CYS A 167 14.40 -4.05 -4.67
C CYS A 167 15.60 -4.02 -3.72
N HIS A 168 16.10 -5.20 -3.38
CA HIS A 168 17.22 -5.36 -2.48
C HIS A 168 17.91 -6.70 -2.70
N HIS A 169 19.18 -6.76 -2.30
CA HIS A 169 19.94 -7.99 -2.15
C HIS A 169 19.98 -8.45 -0.69
N GLY A 170 19.68 -9.73 -0.45
CA GLY A 170 19.66 -10.33 0.89
C GLY A 170 18.26 -10.40 1.50
N SER A 171 18.16 -10.22 2.81
CA SER A 171 16.87 -10.28 3.52
C SER A 171 16.06 -8.97 3.41
N ALA A 172 14.74 -9.11 3.33
CA ALA A 172 13.81 -7.97 3.32
C ALA A 172 13.86 -7.13 4.62
N SER A 173 14.36 -7.71 5.72
CA SER A 173 14.48 -7.03 7.01
C SER A 173 15.47 -5.85 6.98
N ARG A 174 16.41 -5.81 6.02
CA ARG A 174 17.30 -4.66 5.82
C ARG A 174 16.54 -3.37 5.51
N MET A 175 15.37 -3.51 4.87
CA MET A 175 14.49 -2.39 4.52
C MET A 175 13.49 -2.02 5.63
N ALA A 176 13.56 -2.63 6.83
CA ALA A 176 12.63 -2.41 7.93
C ALA A 176 12.45 -0.91 8.26
N SER A 177 13.54 -0.15 8.38
CA SER A 177 13.47 1.29 8.67
C SER A 177 12.75 2.10 7.59
N LEU A 178 12.88 1.68 6.31
CA LEU A 178 12.21 2.33 5.19
C LEU A 178 10.72 1.96 5.17
N ILE A 179 10.39 0.70 5.43
CA ILE A 179 9.00 0.22 5.51
C ILE A 179 8.27 0.92 6.66
N HIS A 180 8.89 0.97 7.84
CA HIS A 180 8.31 1.63 9.02
C HIS A 180 8.04 3.12 8.75
N GLY A 181 9.04 3.88 8.29
CA GLY A 181 8.85 5.30 7.99
C GLY A 181 7.85 5.55 6.86
N PHE A 182 7.76 4.64 5.87
CA PHE A 182 6.75 4.71 4.81
C PHE A 182 5.34 4.45 5.35
N LEU A 183 5.17 3.45 6.23
CA LEU A 183 3.88 3.12 6.82
C LEU A 183 3.39 4.21 7.78
N GLN A 184 4.28 4.76 8.60
CA GLN A 184 3.97 5.90 9.48
C GLN A 184 3.42 7.07 8.67
N GLU A 185 4.10 7.46 7.58
CA GLU A 185 3.65 8.59 6.76
C GLU A 185 2.40 8.25 5.93
N LEU A 186 2.31 7.06 5.34
CA LEU A 186 1.17 6.70 4.47
C LEU A 186 -0.12 6.51 5.27
N LEU A 187 -0.03 5.98 6.49
CA LEU A 187 -1.18 5.58 7.31
C LEU A 187 -1.51 6.61 8.41
N HIS A 188 -0.81 7.75 8.43
CA HIS A 188 -1.06 8.82 9.38
C HIS A 188 -2.50 9.34 9.28
N ALA A 189 -3.09 9.68 10.43
CA ALA A 189 -4.49 10.09 10.51
C ALA A 189 -4.82 11.34 9.68
N SER A 190 -3.87 12.28 9.58
CA SER A 190 -4.03 13.53 8.83
C SER A 190 -4.21 13.35 7.31
N HIS A 191 -3.83 12.20 6.74
CA HIS A 191 -4.00 11.94 5.30
C HIS A 191 -5.35 11.34 4.94
N ASN A 192 -6.06 10.76 5.90
CA ASN A 192 -7.39 10.17 5.72
C ASN A 192 -8.46 11.27 5.71
N GLU A 193 -8.32 12.21 4.77
CA GLU A 193 -9.36 13.16 4.41
C GLU A 193 -10.41 12.44 3.54
N THR A 194 -11.26 11.61 4.13
CA THR A 194 -12.45 11.09 3.43
C THR A 194 -13.71 11.24 4.27
N GLU A 195 -14.57 12.10 3.73
CA GLU A 195 -16.02 12.15 3.88
C GLU A 195 -16.54 12.54 5.27
N ASP A 196 -16.54 13.85 5.53
CA ASP A 196 -17.57 14.44 6.37
C ASP A 196 -18.94 13.98 5.87
N HIS A 197 -19.50 13.01 6.59
CA HIS A 197 -20.88 12.96 7.01
C HIS A 197 -21.79 13.98 6.32
N HIS A 198 -22.42 13.62 5.19
CA HIS A 198 -23.77 14.03 4.81
C HIS A 198 -24.17 13.36 3.49
N ASP A 199 -24.30 12.03 3.49
CA ASP A 199 -25.22 11.32 2.58
C ASP A 199 -25.42 9.89 3.08
N HIS A 200 -26.21 9.72 4.15
CA HIS A 200 -27.06 8.54 4.43
C HIS A 200 -27.81 8.73 5.76
N ALA A 201 -28.56 9.82 5.89
CA ALA A 201 -29.58 9.96 6.92
C ALA A 201 -30.91 10.36 6.30
N SER A 202 -31.60 9.39 5.71
CA SER A 202 -33.07 9.41 5.65
C SER A 202 -33.74 8.04 5.56
N SER A 203 -33.00 6.92 5.65
CA SER A 203 -33.61 5.59 5.71
C SER A 203 -33.52 5.02 7.13
N VAL A 204 -34.69 4.92 7.78
CA VAL A 204 -34.96 4.25 9.06
C VAL A 204 -34.35 2.84 9.13
N TRP A 205 -34.14 2.20 7.98
CA TRP A 205 -33.57 0.87 7.84
C TRP A 205 -32.05 0.78 8.08
N ALA A 206 -31.29 1.88 7.94
CA ALA A 206 -29.86 1.92 8.27
C ALA A 206 -29.65 1.91 9.80
N HIS A 207 -30.47 2.67 10.53
CA HIS A 207 -30.48 2.68 11.99
C HIS A 207 -30.87 1.32 12.59
N LEU A 208 -31.85 0.63 12.00
CA LEU A 208 -32.26 -0.68 12.47
C LEU A 208 -31.17 -1.75 12.29
N ARG A 209 -30.39 -1.69 11.20
CA ARG A 209 -29.26 -2.61 10.94
C ARG A 209 -28.07 -2.39 11.86
N LEU A 210 -27.77 -1.14 12.21
CA LEU A 210 -26.71 -0.79 13.17
C LEU A 210 -27.07 -1.22 14.59
N TRP A 211 -28.34 -1.03 14.99
CA TRP A 211 -28.85 -1.48 16.28
C TRP A 211 -28.84 -3.01 16.42
N LEU A 212 -29.24 -3.75 15.38
CA LEU A 212 -29.23 -5.22 15.39
C LEU A 212 -27.82 -5.84 15.45
N ARG A 213 -26.76 -5.08 15.14
CA ARG A 213 -25.37 -5.58 15.14
C ARG A 213 -24.56 -5.18 16.39
N GLY A 214 -25.13 -4.42 17.33
CA GLY A 214 -24.46 -4.08 18.59
C GLY A 214 -23.12 -3.36 18.44
N ALA A 215 -22.88 -2.67 17.33
CA ALA A 215 -21.66 -1.90 17.11
C ALA A 215 -21.90 -0.41 17.42
N PRO A 216 -21.04 0.26 18.22
CA PRO A 216 -21.17 1.69 18.47
C PRO A 216 -21.01 2.49 17.15
N PRO A 217 -21.64 3.66 17.02
CA PRO A 217 -21.44 4.55 15.88
C PRO A 217 -20.12 5.29 16.11
N THR A 218 -19.02 4.75 15.60
CA THR A 218 -17.72 5.43 15.63
C THR A 218 -17.09 5.37 14.24
N GLU A 219 -16.96 6.56 13.65
CA GLU A 219 -16.04 6.96 12.56
C GLU A 219 -15.22 5.81 11.97
N THR A 220 -15.63 5.29 10.81
CA THR A 220 -14.80 4.33 10.08
C THR A 220 -13.78 5.07 9.24
N GLN A 221 -12.67 5.48 9.87
CA GLN A 221 -11.46 5.86 9.16
C GLN A 221 -10.99 4.67 8.30
N THR A 222 -11.09 4.76 6.97
CA THR A 222 -10.71 3.67 6.05
C THR A 222 -9.31 3.91 5.49
N TRP A 223 -8.30 3.31 6.11
CA TRP A 223 -6.94 3.26 5.54
C TRP A 223 -6.91 2.46 4.24
N PRO A 224 -6.06 2.86 3.25
CA PRO A 224 -5.86 2.06 2.06
C PRO A 224 -5.15 0.73 2.37
N ASP A 225 -5.43 -0.30 1.57
CA ASP A 225 -4.68 -1.55 1.62
C ASP A 225 -3.27 -1.34 1.04
N VAL A 226 -2.26 -1.89 1.72
CA VAL A 226 -0.84 -1.79 1.33
C VAL A 226 -0.28 -3.18 1.07
N VAL A 227 0.26 -3.40 -0.13
CA VAL A 227 0.82 -4.68 -0.55
C VAL A 227 2.30 -4.52 -0.82
N PHE A 228 3.15 -5.13 0.00
CA PHE A 228 4.58 -5.26 -0.23
C PHE A 228 4.88 -6.48 -1.09
N LEU A 229 5.73 -6.33 -2.10
CA LEU A 229 6.26 -7.41 -2.92
C LEU A 229 7.78 -7.41 -2.82
N SER A 230 8.35 -8.53 -2.40
CA SER A 230 9.79 -8.73 -2.21
C SER A 230 10.28 -10.00 -2.92
N PRO A 231 11.47 -10.00 -3.54
CA PRO A 231 12.05 -11.20 -4.14
C PRO A 231 12.45 -12.26 -3.10
N THR A 232 12.82 -11.83 -1.89
CA THR A 232 13.25 -12.73 -0.82
C THR A 232 12.31 -12.67 0.39
N LYS A 233 12.37 -13.72 1.21
CA LYS A 233 11.58 -13.84 2.43
C LYS A 233 12.06 -12.86 3.50
N TRP A 234 11.18 -12.54 4.43
CA TRP A 234 11.57 -11.87 5.66
C TRP A 234 12.32 -12.87 6.55
N THR A 235 13.61 -12.66 6.75
CA THR A 235 14.42 -13.44 7.70
C THR A 235 15.11 -12.51 8.69
N GLU A 236 15.28 -13.02 9.90
CA GLU A 236 16.12 -12.39 10.92
C GLU A 236 17.57 -12.42 10.42
N GLU A 237 18.06 -11.29 9.90
CA GLU A 237 19.49 -11.02 9.84
C GLU A 237 19.85 -10.31 11.13
N GLU A 238 21.00 -10.65 11.71
CA GLU A 238 21.56 -9.97 12.90
C GLU A 238 21.63 -8.46 12.64
N LEU A 239 20.55 -7.76 12.99
CA LEU A 239 20.46 -6.31 12.95
C LEU A 239 21.31 -5.77 14.10
N GLY A 240 22.63 -5.88 13.94
CA GLY A 240 23.59 -5.30 14.85
C GLY A 240 23.33 -3.81 14.99
N SER A 241 23.20 -3.38 16.25
CA SER A 241 23.36 -1.99 16.77
C SER A 241 22.17 -1.03 16.86
N LEU A 242 20.95 -1.35 16.38
CA LEU A 242 19.82 -0.41 16.51
C LEU A 242 18.54 -1.10 16.98
N GLY A 243 18.52 -1.54 18.25
CA GLY A 243 17.38 -1.51 19.19
C GLY A 243 15.97 -1.96 18.78
N ALA A 244 15.74 -2.44 17.56
CA ALA A 244 14.45 -2.91 17.09
C ALA A 244 14.33 -4.39 17.42
N VAL A 245 13.36 -4.70 18.26
CA VAL A 245 12.95 -6.04 18.66
C VAL A 245 12.52 -6.80 17.39
N GLY A 246 13.44 -7.50 16.76
CA GLY A 246 13.21 -8.22 15.51
C GLY A 246 12.52 -9.54 15.77
N GLY A 247 11.24 -9.64 15.43
CA GLY A 247 10.57 -10.93 15.38
C GLY A 247 10.92 -11.71 14.10
N THR A 248 10.71 -13.03 14.15
CA THR A 248 11.07 -13.97 13.08
C THR A 248 10.26 -13.78 11.79
N SER A 249 9.10 -13.10 11.87
CA SER A 249 8.21 -12.84 10.74
C SER A 249 7.99 -11.34 10.50
N PHE A 250 7.60 -10.98 9.28
CA PHE A 250 7.20 -9.62 8.93
C PHE A 250 6.05 -9.11 9.82
N ARG A 251 5.14 -10.01 10.20
CA ARG A 251 4.01 -9.67 11.07
C ARG A 251 4.49 -9.33 12.48
N ASP A 252 5.49 -10.06 12.98
CA ASP A 252 6.08 -9.81 14.30
C ASP A 252 6.75 -8.44 14.33
N PHE A 253 7.42 -8.03 13.23
CA PHE A 253 7.99 -6.69 13.06
C PHE A 253 6.92 -5.59 13.10
N LEU A 254 5.77 -5.82 12.47
CA LEU A 254 4.67 -4.87 12.52
C LEU A 254 4.04 -4.80 13.92
N GLU A 255 3.88 -5.94 14.58
CA GLU A 255 3.30 -6.03 15.93
C GLU A 255 4.27 -5.54 17.02
N SER A 256 5.60 -5.61 16.80
CA SER A 256 6.61 -5.04 17.70
C SER A 256 6.64 -3.51 17.69
N THR A 257 6.05 -2.91 16.67
CA THR A 257 5.93 -1.46 16.55
C THR A 257 4.62 -1.05 17.22
N GLU A 258 4.67 -0.53 18.45
CA GLU A 258 3.48 -0.10 19.21
C GLU A 258 2.63 0.99 18.50
N ASP A 259 3.17 1.57 17.42
CA ASP A 259 2.58 2.67 16.66
C ASP A 259 1.30 2.31 15.88
N PHE A 260 1.02 1.01 15.61
CA PHE A 260 -0.06 0.62 14.69
C PHE A 260 -1.19 -0.18 15.37
N PRO A 261 -2.47 0.26 15.27
CA PRO A 261 -3.60 -0.49 15.80
C PRO A 261 -3.83 -1.79 15.01
N SER A 262 -4.27 -2.86 15.68
CA SER A 262 -4.40 -4.21 15.07
C SER A 262 -5.34 -4.26 13.85
N ARG A 263 -6.32 -3.34 13.75
CA ARG A 263 -7.21 -3.22 12.58
C ARG A 263 -6.48 -2.76 11.32
N MET A 264 -5.47 -1.90 11.49
CA MET A 264 -4.63 -1.38 10.41
C MET A 264 -3.66 -2.46 9.92
N LEU A 265 -3.07 -3.22 10.84
CA LEU A 265 -2.18 -4.35 10.52
C LEU A 265 -2.85 -5.38 9.60
N ALA A 266 -4.16 -5.60 9.75
CA ALA A 266 -4.93 -6.51 8.90
C ALA A 266 -5.07 -6.05 7.43
N ARG A 267 -4.70 -4.80 7.11
CA ARG A 267 -4.70 -4.24 5.75
C ARG A 267 -3.33 -4.28 5.06
N ILE A 268 -2.28 -4.66 5.79
CA ILE A 268 -0.92 -4.75 5.27
C ILE A 268 -0.63 -6.18 4.85
N TRP A 269 -0.18 -6.34 3.60
CA TRP A 269 0.15 -7.64 3.01
C TRP A 269 1.61 -7.69 2.60
N PHE A 270 2.28 -8.81 2.86
CA PHE A 270 3.64 -9.06 2.40
C PHE A 270 3.66 -10.29 1.51
N LEU A 271 4.06 -10.09 0.26
CA LEU A 271 4.13 -11.12 -0.77
C LEU A 271 5.58 -11.37 -1.16
N VAL A 272 5.93 -12.65 -1.30
CA VAL A 272 7.22 -13.10 -1.80
C VAL A 272 7.04 -13.65 -3.22
N GLY A 273 7.84 -13.15 -4.15
CA GLY A 273 7.76 -13.50 -5.56
C GLY A 273 8.75 -12.72 -6.42
N GLY A 274 8.92 -13.15 -7.67
CA GLY A 274 9.75 -12.47 -8.64
C GLY A 274 9.20 -11.09 -8.98
N ILE A 275 9.97 -10.04 -8.72
CA ILE A 275 9.57 -8.64 -8.98
C ILE A 275 9.39 -8.32 -10.47
N THR A 276 9.88 -9.19 -11.37
CA THR A 276 9.74 -9.08 -12.83
C THR A 276 8.83 -10.13 -13.44
N SER A 277 8.31 -11.06 -12.62
CA SER A 277 7.41 -12.11 -13.06
C SER A 277 5.98 -11.58 -13.19
N GLU A 278 5.38 -11.69 -14.37
CA GLU A 278 4.00 -11.26 -14.60
C GLU A 278 3.02 -11.93 -13.62
N ALA A 279 3.18 -13.24 -13.37
CA ALA A 279 2.34 -13.99 -12.44
C ALA A 279 2.38 -13.43 -11.01
N ASP A 280 3.55 -12.99 -10.54
CA ASP A 280 3.70 -12.42 -9.19
C ASP A 280 3.22 -10.97 -9.12
N LEU A 281 3.38 -10.19 -10.19
CA LEU A 281 2.80 -8.85 -10.30
C LEU A 281 1.26 -8.89 -10.36
N GLU A 282 0.68 -9.89 -11.01
CA GLU A 282 -0.76 -10.16 -10.98
C GLU A 282 -1.23 -10.64 -9.60
N ARG A 283 -0.42 -11.44 -8.88
CA ARG A 283 -0.70 -11.82 -7.48
C ARG A 283 -0.80 -10.61 -6.56
N ALA A 284 0.01 -9.58 -6.79
CA ALA A 284 -0.03 -8.30 -6.09
C ALA A 284 -1.08 -7.32 -6.66
N ARG A 285 -1.77 -7.68 -7.76
CA ARG A 285 -2.70 -6.84 -8.51
C ARG A 285 -2.11 -5.47 -8.86
N VAL A 286 -0.89 -5.46 -9.41
CA VAL A 286 -0.22 -4.21 -9.81
C VAL A 286 -1.04 -3.42 -10.83
N ARG A 287 -1.70 -4.11 -11.77
CA ARG A 287 -2.57 -3.51 -12.81
C ARG A 287 -3.65 -2.59 -12.23
N ASP A 288 -4.31 -3.02 -11.16
CA ASP A 288 -5.46 -2.31 -10.56
C ASP A 288 -5.05 -1.33 -9.45
N SER A 289 -3.76 -1.24 -9.13
CA SER A 289 -3.26 -0.43 -8.02
C SER A 289 -3.40 1.09 -8.26
N ALA A 290 -3.63 1.85 -7.19
CA ALA A 290 -3.67 3.31 -7.25
C ALA A 290 -2.31 3.91 -7.65
N LEU A 291 -1.26 3.31 -7.10
CA LEU A 291 0.12 3.75 -7.17
C LEU A 291 1.02 2.56 -6.84
N THR A 292 2.07 2.40 -7.64
CA THR A 292 3.12 1.41 -7.42
C THR A 292 4.43 2.12 -7.11
N TYR A 293 5.01 1.84 -5.95
CA TYR A 293 6.34 2.28 -5.58
C TYR A 293 7.36 1.19 -5.91
N VAL A 294 8.49 1.56 -6.50
CA VAL A 294 9.66 0.71 -6.65
C VAL A 294 10.80 1.35 -5.89
N LEU A 295 11.21 0.72 -4.80
CA LEU A 295 12.14 1.28 -3.82
C LEU A 295 13.41 0.43 -3.73
N SER A 296 14.56 1.10 -3.81
CA SER A 296 15.88 0.49 -3.58
C SER A 296 16.23 0.49 -2.08
N ASP A 297 17.05 -0.47 -1.64
CA ASP A 297 17.68 -0.44 -0.32
C ASP A 297 18.62 0.78 -0.18
N LEU A 298 18.38 1.63 0.81
CA LEU A 298 19.19 2.82 1.09
C LEU A 298 20.54 2.49 1.75
N LYS A 299 20.70 1.28 2.30
CA LYS A 299 21.88 0.83 3.05
C LYS A 299 22.66 -0.25 2.31
N SER A 300 22.48 -0.37 1.00
CA SER A 300 23.20 -1.37 0.23
C SER A 300 24.70 -1.07 0.11
N ALA A 301 25.50 -2.14 0.14
CA ALA A 301 26.93 -2.10 -0.13
C ALA A 301 27.23 -1.85 -1.62
N ASN A 302 26.39 -2.37 -2.51
CA ASN A 302 26.54 -2.30 -3.97
C ASN A 302 25.38 -1.51 -4.60
N PRO A 303 25.39 -0.17 -4.50
CA PRO A 303 24.29 0.67 -4.97
C PRO A 303 24.02 0.58 -6.47
N ASP A 304 25.03 0.26 -7.28
CA ASP A 304 24.89 0.17 -8.74
C ASP A 304 24.05 -1.03 -9.17
N GLU A 305 24.23 -2.18 -8.50
CA GLU A 305 23.51 -3.42 -8.80
C GLU A 305 22.04 -3.30 -8.39
N ASP A 306 21.78 -2.78 -7.17
CA ASP A 306 20.42 -2.55 -6.70
C ASP A 306 19.69 -1.51 -7.55
N ASP A 307 20.35 -0.41 -7.92
CA ASP A 307 19.76 0.60 -8.82
C ASP A 307 19.46 0.00 -10.20
N ALA A 308 20.36 -0.81 -10.75
CA ALA A 308 20.13 -1.50 -12.03
C ALA A 308 18.92 -2.44 -11.96
N GLN A 309 18.79 -3.24 -10.90
CA GLN A 309 17.63 -4.10 -10.67
C GLN A 309 16.34 -3.30 -10.48
N THR A 310 16.41 -2.18 -9.77
CA THR A 310 15.29 -1.27 -9.51
C THR A 310 14.79 -0.63 -10.82
N ILE A 311 15.70 -0.17 -11.68
CA ILE A 311 15.38 0.39 -13.00
C ILE A 311 14.79 -0.70 -13.91
N TYR A 312 15.42 -1.88 -13.95
CA TYR A 312 14.93 -3.00 -14.75
C TYR A 312 13.50 -3.40 -14.36
N THR A 313 13.22 -3.49 -13.06
CA THR A 313 11.89 -3.78 -12.51
C THR A 313 10.87 -2.72 -12.92
N ALA A 314 11.24 -1.44 -12.84
CA ALA A 314 10.35 -0.35 -13.23
C ALA A 314 10.05 -0.34 -14.75
N VAL A 315 11.02 -0.69 -15.58
CA VAL A 315 10.84 -0.86 -17.03
C VAL A 315 9.93 -2.06 -17.30
N ALA A 316 10.16 -3.20 -16.65
CA ALA A 316 9.34 -4.40 -16.81
C ALA A 316 7.87 -4.13 -16.45
N ILE A 317 7.60 -3.47 -15.33
CA ILE A 317 6.22 -3.13 -14.91
C ILE A 317 5.56 -2.20 -15.92
N ARG A 318 6.29 -1.22 -16.46
CA ARG A 318 5.74 -0.32 -17.48
C ARG A 318 5.43 -1.06 -18.77
N ASP A 319 6.28 -2.00 -19.17
CA ASP A 319 6.13 -2.73 -20.42
C ASP A 319 4.98 -3.77 -20.31
N ILE A 320 4.81 -4.42 -19.14
CA ILE A 320 3.70 -5.33 -18.85
C ILE A 320 2.38 -4.55 -18.59
N PHE A 321 2.44 -3.45 -17.84
CA PHE A 321 1.29 -2.64 -17.42
C PHE A 321 1.51 -1.13 -17.71
N PRO A 322 1.25 -0.66 -18.94
CA PRO A 322 1.56 0.71 -19.35
C PRO A 322 0.73 1.80 -18.64
N ASP A 323 -0.47 1.45 -18.15
CA ASP A 323 -1.38 2.39 -17.49
C ASP A 323 -1.06 2.62 -16.00
N VAL A 324 -0.20 1.78 -15.41
CA VAL A 324 0.12 1.83 -13.99
C VAL A 324 0.88 3.10 -13.63
N ARG A 325 0.49 3.71 -12.52
CA ARG A 325 1.19 4.87 -11.96
C ARG A 325 2.37 4.38 -11.15
N LEU A 326 3.55 4.45 -11.73
CA LEU A 326 4.79 4.04 -11.08
C LEU A 326 5.58 5.24 -10.51
N ARG A 327 6.12 5.09 -9.31
CA ARG A 327 7.14 5.97 -8.70
C ARG A 327 8.39 5.16 -8.40
N LEU A 328 9.53 5.65 -8.87
CA LEU A 328 10.83 5.00 -8.78
C LEU A 328 11.74 5.77 -7.83
N MET A 329 12.34 5.08 -6.88
CA MET A 329 13.44 5.59 -6.06
C MET A 329 14.71 4.82 -6.39
N VAL A 330 15.74 5.56 -6.81
CA VAL A 330 17.11 5.05 -6.97
C VAL A 330 18.03 5.73 -5.95
N MET A 331 19.20 5.18 -5.72
CA MET A 331 20.20 5.78 -4.85
C MET A 331 21.01 6.85 -5.56
N LYS A 332 21.63 6.51 -6.70
CA LYS A 332 22.57 7.38 -7.39
C LYS A 332 21.90 8.35 -8.38
N PRO A 333 22.43 9.58 -8.56
CA PRO A 333 21.93 10.51 -9.57
C PRO A 333 22.16 9.99 -10.99
N GLU A 334 23.28 9.29 -11.25
CA GLU A 334 23.58 8.72 -12.57
C GLU A 334 22.55 7.65 -12.97
N SER A 335 22.15 6.81 -12.01
CA SER A 335 21.09 5.81 -12.20
C SER A 335 19.74 6.45 -12.54
N LYS A 336 19.43 7.62 -11.97
CA LYS A 336 18.22 8.38 -12.32
C LYS A 336 18.26 8.84 -13.77
N GLU A 337 19.41 9.27 -14.28
CA GLU A 337 19.54 9.64 -15.70
C GLU A 337 19.30 8.44 -16.61
N LEU A 338 19.85 7.27 -16.25
CA LEU A 338 19.60 6.01 -16.97
C LEU A 338 18.10 5.63 -16.96
N ALA A 339 17.43 5.77 -15.82
CA ALA A 339 15.99 5.53 -15.71
C ALA A 339 15.16 6.45 -16.64
N VAL A 340 15.55 7.72 -16.73
CA VAL A 340 14.90 8.70 -17.62
C VAL A 340 15.16 8.36 -19.08
N GLN A 341 16.38 7.97 -19.45
CA GLN A 341 16.71 7.49 -20.79
C GLN A 341 15.96 6.21 -21.15
N ALA A 342 15.73 5.34 -20.17
CA ALA A 342 14.93 4.13 -20.34
C ALA A 342 13.43 4.43 -20.54
N GLY A 343 13.00 5.69 -20.41
CA GLY A 343 11.63 6.16 -20.70
C GLY A 343 10.75 6.36 -19.47
N ILE A 344 11.33 6.33 -18.26
CA ILE A 344 10.63 6.71 -17.04
C ILE A 344 10.59 8.23 -16.95
N ASP A 345 9.45 8.80 -16.56
CA ASP A 345 9.35 10.25 -16.45
C ASP A 345 10.24 10.80 -15.32
N SER A 346 10.95 11.89 -15.58
CA SER A 346 11.81 12.52 -14.56
C SER A 346 11.03 13.02 -13.34
N THR A 347 9.72 13.26 -13.44
CA THR A 347 8.87 13.62 -12.27
C THR A 347 8.43 12.41 -11.46
N ARG A 348 8.64 11.20 -11.97
CA ARG A 348 8.28 9.92 -11.33
C ARG A 348 9.48 9.19 -10.77
N CYS A 349 10.70 9.65 -11.04
CA CYS A 349 11.94 9.06 -10.59
C CYS A 349 12.74 10.07 -9.75
N PHE A 350 13.22 9.67 -8.58
CA PHE A 350 14.08 10.49 -7.73
C PHE A 350 15.29 9.70 -7.23
N SER A 351 16.40 10.40 -7.03
CA SER A 351 17.62 9.87 -6.41
C SER A 351 17.68 10.32 -4.95
N SER A 352 17.92 9.37 -4.04
CA SER A 352 18.07 9.70 -2.61
C SER A 352 19.33 10.54 -2.34
N ARG A 353 20.46 10.22 -2.99
CA ARG A 353 21.72 10.95 -2.83
C ARG A 353 21.66 12.35 -3.44
N GLU A 354 21.02 12.51 -4.59
CA GLU A 354 20.78 13.82 -5.20
C GLU A 354 19.94 14.72 -4.30
N LEU A 355 18.87 14.17 -3.72
CA LEU A 355 17.99 14.90 -2.79
C LEU A 355 18.76 15.33 -1.53
N ALA A 356 19.50 14.39 -0.92
CA ALA A 356 20.32 14.66 0.26
C ALA A 356 21.39 15.73 -0.01
N ALA A 357 22.14 15.60 -1.10
CA ALA A 357 23.15 16.57 -1.50
C ALA A 357 22.54 17.95 -1.79
N SER A 358 21.38 18.00 -2.45
CA SER A 358 20.66 19.24 -2.73
C SER A 358 20.22 19.94 -1.46
N LEU A 359 19.66 19.21 -0.50
CA LEU A 359 19.24 19.76 0.79
C LEU A 359 20.45 20.27 1.60
N LEU A 360 21.56 19.53 1.61
CA LEU A 360 22.82 19.97 2.25
C LEU A 360 23.37 21.25 1.62
N ALA A 361 23.36 21.34 0.29
CA ALA A 361 23.82 22.53 -0.43
C ALA A 361 22.93 23.75 -0.12
N GLN A 362 21.61 23.58 -0.04
CA GLN A 362 20.72 24.68 0.34
C GLN A 362 20.86 25.05 1.82
N ASN A 363 21.13 24.09 2.71
CA ASN A 363 21.39 24.36 4.12
C ASN A 363 22.66 25.20 4.34
N ALA A 364 23.67 25.02 3.46
CA ALA A 364 24.87 25.87 3.47
C ALA A 364 24.54 27.33 3.11
N ARG A 365 23.49 27.57 2.29
CA ARG A 365 22.99 28.92 1.97
C ARG A 365 22.07 29.48 3.05
N CYS A 366 21.19 28.66 3.60
CA CYS A 366 20.21 29.02 4.61
C CYS A 366 20.27 28.00 5.75
N ARG A 367 20.89 28.39 6.86
CA ARG A 367 21.02 27.53 8.04
C ARG A 367 19.63 27.20 8.60
N GLY A 368 19.40 25.93 8.90
CA GLY A 368 18.12 25.46 9.45
C GLY A 368 17.08 25.09 8.39
N LEU A 369 17.44 25.13 7.10
CA LEU A 369 16.52 24.75 6.04
C LEU A 369 16.18 23.26 6.05
N ILE A 370 17.14 22.38 6.37
CA ILE A 370 16.89 20.94 6.47
C ILE A 370 15.78 20.63 7.48
N PRO A 371 15.91 21.01 8.77
CA PRO A 371 14.86 20.71 9.75
C PRO A 371 13.51 21.32 9.35
N ALA A 372 13.49 22.53 8.78
CA ALA A 372 12.27 23.16 8.29
C ALA A 372 11.59 22.36 7.17
N VAL A 373 12.34 21.97 6.12
CA VAL A 373 11.79 21.19 5.00
C VAL A 373 11.39 19.79 5.44
N THR A 374 12.16 19.14 6.32
CA THR A 374 11.82 17.80 6.81
C THR A 374 10.59 17.81 7.72
N ALA A 375 10.39 18.87 8.51
CA ALA A 375 9.19 19.03 9.32
C ALA A 375 7.95 19.22 8.43
N MET A 376 8.05 20.07 7.40
CA MET A 376 6.95 20.32 6.45
C MET A 376 6.54 19.11 5.60
N LEU A 377 7.40 18.09 5.50
CA LEU A 377 7.16 16.87 4.73
C LEU A 377 6.70 15.69 5.59
N LYS A 378 6.79 15.80 6.91
CA LYS A 378 6.36 14.75 7.84
C LYS A 378 5.04 15.14 8.45
N SER A 379 4.08 14.22 8.45
CA SER A 379 2.90 14.35 9.29
C SER A 379 3.28 14.06 10.75
N VAL A 380 2.91 14.95 11.67
CA VAL A 380 3.12 14.79 13.12
C VAL A 380 1.77 14.63 13.81
N ASP A 381 1.69 13.67 14.74
CA ASP A 381 0.47 13.40 15.50
C ASP A 381 0.19 14.54 16.50
N CYS A 382 -1.06 14.99 16.54
CA CYS A 382 -1.54 15.95 17.54
C CYS A 382 -1.49 15.38 18.98
N GLU A 383 -1.37 14.06 19.15
CA GLU A 383 -1.15 13.44 20.45
C GLU A 383 0.26 13.68 21.00
N ASP A 384 1.30 13.80 20.18
CA ASP A 384 2.61 14.22 20.67
C ASP A 384 2.50 15.62 21.26
N GLU A 385 1.92 16.57 20.53
CA GLU A 385 1.70 17.94 20.99
C GLU A 385 0.82 18.01 22.25
N ALA A 386 -0.28 17.26 22.31
CA ALA A 386 -1.17 17.21 23.48
C ALA A 386 -0.56 16.45 24.67
N PHE A 387 0.24 15.41 24.45
CA PHE A 387 1.01 14.70 25.49
C PHE A 387 2.10 15.62 26.04
N PHE A 388 2.83 16.32 25.17
CA PHE A 388 3.83 17.32 25.55
C PHE A 388 3.19 18.47 26.34
N LEU A 389 2.08 19.04 25.87
CA LEU A 389 1.33 20.11 26.55
C LEU A 389 0.74 19.62 27.88
N ARG A 390 0.16 18.41 27.95
CA ARG A 390 -0.34 17.82 29.21
C ARG A 390 0.80 17.58 30.21
N GLN A 391 1.98 17.16 29.75
CA GLN A 391 3.13 16.93 30.63
C GLN A 391 3.79 18.24 31.08
N ALA A 392 3.81 19.27 30.23
CA ALA A 392 4.24 20.63 30.55
C ALA A 392 3.30 21.31 31.57
N LEU A 393 1.99 21.12 31.40
CA LEU A 393 0.96 21.57 32.34
C LEU A 393 0.98 20.77 33.66
N ALA A 394 1.25 19.46 33.61
CA ALA A 394 1.40 18.64 34.82
C ALA A 394 2.68 19.00 35.61
N GLY A 395 3.77 19.35 34.93
CA GLY A 395 5.02 19.79 35.54
C GLY A 395 4.93 21.16 36.23
N THR A 396 4.06 22.05 35.75
CA THR A 396 3.78 23.35 36.38
C THR A 396 2.94 23.21 37.65
N VAL A 397 2.04 22.22 37.72
CA VAL A 397 1.25 21.93 38.94
C VAL A 397 2.11 21.26 40.03
N ALA A 398 3.08 20.42 39.66
CA ALA A 398 3.94 19.73 40.64
C ALA A 398 5.01 20.63 41.31
N ASN A 399 5.34 21.79 40.71
CA ASN A 399 6.33 22.73 41.25
C ASN A 399 5.72 23.91 42.03
N ALA A 400 4.39 23.99 42.15
CA ALA A 400 3.74 24.93 43.06
C ALA A 400 3.87 24.40 44.50
N ARG A 401 4.86 24.90 45.25
CA ARG A 401 4.95 24.68 46.70
C ARG A 401 3.65 25.18 47.38
N PRO A 402 3.11 24.48 48.38
CA PRO A 402 2.01 25.01 49.17
C PRO A 402 2.58 26.17 50.01
N SER A 403 2.31 27.41 49.61
CA SER A 403 2.46 28.55 50.50
C SER A 403 1.32 28.51 51.49
N GLU A 404 1.65 28.20 52.74
CA GLU A 404 0.80 28.44 53.90
C GLU A 404 0.35 29.90 53.88
N HIS A 405 -0.97 30.15 53.81
CA HIS A 405 -1.73 31.16 54.56
C HIS A 405 -3.10 31.40 53.89
N GLY A 406 -4.17 31.22 54.67
CA GLY A 406 -5.38 32.05 54.58
C GLY A 406 -6.48 31.62 53.62
N GLU A 407 -7.59 31.19 54.21
CA GLU A 407 -8.91 30.94 53.63
C GLU A 407 -9.42 32.03 52.66
N GLY A 408 -10.10 31.61 51.59
CA GLY A 408 -10.94 32.50 50.77
C GLY A 408 -11.19 32.01 49.34
N ALA A 409 -12.24 31.21 49.17
CA ALA A 409 -13.10 31.02 47.98
C ALA A 409 -12.51 31.12 46.54
N SER A 410 -12.77 30.08 45.73
CA SER A 410 -12.66 30.08 44.25
C SER A 410 -13.45 31.24 43.61
N PRO A 411 -13.03 31.73 42.43
CA PRO A 411 -13.57 31.14 41.19
C PRO A 411 -12.58 31.04 40.03
N ALA A 412 -12.95 30.22 39.04
CA ALA A 412 -12.38 30.06 37.70
C ALA A 412 -11.47 31.21 37.21
N MET A 413 -10.21 30.88 36.90
CA MET A 413 -9.30 31.81 36.23
C MET A 413 -9.74 31.96 34.76
N ARG A 414 -10.40 33.08 34.48
CA ARG A 414 -10.61 33.57 33.11
C ARG A 414 -9.25 33.69 32.43
N LEU A 415 -9.12 33.09 31.25
CA LEU A 415 -8.07 33.45 30.29
C LEU A 415 -8.07 34.97 30.13
N PRO A 416 -6.94 35.67 30.29
CA PRO A 416 -6.88 37.08 29.97
C PRO A 416 -7.14 37.22 28.47
N ALA A 417 -8.10 38.06 28.10
CA ALA A 417 -8.24 38.54 26.74
C ALA A 417 -6.97 39.33 26.40
N SER A 418 -6.02 38.69 25.72
CA SER A 418 -4.90 39.40 25.11
C SER A 418 -5.41 40.05 23.82
N HIS A 419 -5.31 41.37 23.79
CA HIS A 419 -5.43 42.17 22.57
C HIS A 419 -4.57 41.55 21.45
N PRO A 420 -5.01 41.66 20.18
CA PRO A 420 -4.17 41.24 19.06
C PRO A 420 -2.89 42.08 19.11
N PRO A 421 -1.71 41.47 19.10
CA PRO A 421 -0.50 42.26 19.02
C PRO A 421 -0.44 42.85 17.60
N ASP A 422 -0.46 44.18 17.52
CA ASP A 422 -0.02 44.92 16.34
C ASP A 422 1.47 44.65 16.14
N HIS A 423 1.79 43.55 15.44
CA HIS A 423 3.14 43.21 15.03
C HIS A 423 3.13 43.07 13.51
N THR A 424 3.39 44.19 12.83
CA THR A 424 4.10 44.14 11.55
C THR A 424 5.36 43.29 11.74
N PRO A 425 5.65 42.28 10.89
CA PRO A 425 6.80 41.42 11.08
C PRO A 425 8.08 42.21 10.80
N THR A 426 8.65 42.82 11.83
CA THR A 426 10.00 43.37 11.79
C THR A 426 10.97 42.21 11.60
N ARG A 427 11.70 42.22 10.49
CA ARG A 427 12.82 41.31 10.23
C ARG A 427 13.74 41.34 11.45
N LEU A 428 13.80 40.23 12.20
CA LEU A 428 14.78 40.05 13.26
C LEU A 428 16.18 40.18 12.62
N SER A 429 16.98 41.10 13.15
CA SER A 429 18.37 41.24 12.74
C SER A 429 19.16 39.98 13.16
N LEU A 430 20.27 39.68 12.46
CA LEU A 430 21.15 38.57 12.81
C LEU A 430 21.57 38.59 14.29
N GLU A 431 21.69 39.78 14.88
CA GLU A 431 22.04 39.98 16.29
C GLU A 431 20.90 39.61 17.26
N GLU A 432 19.64 39.76 16.85
CA GLU A 432 18.47 39.36 17.64
C GLU A 432 18.26 37.85 17.58
N MET A 433 18.48 37.24 16.42
CA MET A 433 18.57 35.79 16.29
C MET A 433 19.68 35.23 17.17
N GLU A 434 20.87 35.85 17.16
CA GLU A 434 21.99 35.43 18.00
C GLU A 434 21.68 35.60 19.49
N ARG A 435 20.98 36.68 19.88
CA ARG A 435 20.48 36.86 21.25
C ARG A 435 19.46 35.80 21.65
N SER A 436 18.56 35.41 20.75
CA SER A 436 17.57 34.36 21.01
C SER A 436 18.21 32.98 21.15
N LEU A 437 19.20 32.67 20.31
CA LEU A 437 20.02 31.46 20.41
C LEU A 437 20.88 31.44 21.69
N ARG A 438 21.36 32.60 22.16
CA ARG A 438 22.04 32.70 23.47
C ARG A 438 21.07 32.54 24.64
N LYS A 439 19.81 32.99 24.50
CA LYS A 439 18.76 32.72 25.50
C LYS A 439 18.45 31.22 25.59
N SER A 440 18.40 30.49 24.47
CA SER A 440 18.16 29.04 24.53
C SER A 440 19.29 28.26 25.24
N GLN A 441 20.55 28.71 25.12
CA GLN A 441 21.66 28.16 25.92
C GLN A 441 21.47 28.33 27.44
N ALA A 442 20.74 29.35 27.89
CA ALA A 442 20.45 29.56 29.31
C ALA A 442 19.37 28.60 29.85
N HIS A 443 18.54 28.01 28.97
CA HIS A 443 17.49 27.05 29.33
C HIS A 443 18.00 25.60 29.36
N TRP A 444 19.21 25.35 28.86
CA TRP A 444 19.85 24.04 28.96
C TRP A 444 20.12 23.67 30.41
N CYS A 445 19.49 22.61 30.92
CA CYS A 445 19.75 22.11 32.26
C CYS A 445 21.09 21.33 32.28
N PRO A 446 22.18 21.87 32.84
CA PRO A 446 23.49 21.21 32.80
C PRO A 446 23.49 19.91 33.60
N ARG A 447 22.59 19.80 34.58
CA ARG A 447 22.46 18.66 35.51
C ARG A 447 21.77 17.45 34.88
N LYS A 448 20.77 17.68 34.01
CA LYS A 448 20.03 16.63 33.30
C LYS A 448 20.58 16.35 31.90
N LYS A 449 21.48 17.22 31.39
CA LYS A 449 21.94 17.23 29.99
C LYS A 449 20.74 17.21 29.01
N ALA A 450 19.70 17.96 29.34
CA ALA A 450 18.45 18.00 28.59
C ALA A 450 17.78 19.37 28.75
N TYR A 451 16.93 19.72 27.79
CA TYR A 451 16.02 20.86 27.87
C TYR A 451 14.76 20.48 28.68
N GLU A 452 14.11 21.45 29.32
CA GLU A 452 12.85 21.20 30.02
C GLU A 452 11.69 21.40 29.05
N LYS A 453 10.76 20.44 28.96
CA LYS A 453 9.66 20.41 27.98
C LYS A 453 8.77 21.68 27.97
N THR A 454 8.90 22.56 28.95
CA THR A 454 8.21 23.84 29.10
C THR A 454 8.97 25.05 28.53
N ASP A 455 10.15 24.86 27.93
CA ASP A 455 10.94 25.98 27.43
C ASP A 455 10.22 26.74 26.30
N PRO A 456 10.17 28.08 26.33
CA PRO A 456 9.44 28.88 25.35
C PRO A 456 9.82 28.61 23.88
N TRP A 457 11.11 28.34 23.62
CA TRP A 457 11.60 28.05 22.26
C TRP A 457 11.05 26.73 21.70
N MET A 458 10.76 25.75 22.57
CA MET A 458 10.19 24.46 22.12
C MET A 458 8.74 24.61 21.70
N LEU A 459 7.95 25.43 22.37
CA LEU A 459 6.56 25.70 21.99
C LEU A 459 6.50 26.31 20.57
N GLU A 460 7.31 27.35 20.30
CA GLU A 460 7.40 27.95 18.97
C GLU A 460 7.92 26.97 17.91
N TYR A 461 8.86 26.09 18.28
CA TYR A 461 9.38 25.07 17.37
C TYR A 461 8.30 24.04 16.99
N PHE A 462 7.55 23.51 17.97
CA PHE A 462 6.51 22.52 17.72
C PHE A 462 5.32 23.12 16.96
N GLU A 463 4.95 24.37 17.26
CA GLU A 463 3.99 25.11 16.44
C GLU A 463 4.45 25.18 14.97
N GLY A 464 5.74 25.43 14.74
CA GLY A 464 6.33 25.39 13.38
C GLY A 464 6.31 23.99 12.75
N VAL A 465 6.52 22.94 13.53
CA VAL A 465 6.51 21.54 13.07
C VAL A 465 5.11 21.09 12.66
N GLY A 466 4.05 21.62 13.27
CA GLY A 466 2.66 21.33 12.90
C GLY A 466 2.24 21.85 11.51
N HIS A 467 3.10 22.58 10.81
CA HIS A 467 2.80 23.12 9.48
C HIS A 467 3.27 22.19 8.36
N CYS A 468 2.37 21.82 7.47
CA CYS A 468 2.62 20.95 6.31
C CYS A 468 2.34 21.67 4.98
N ILE A 469 2.82 21.09 3.88
CA ILE A 469 2.56 21.60 2.53
C ILE A 469 1.25 21.03 1.99
N PHE A 470 0.30 21.92 1.71
CA PHE A 470 -1.00 21.58 1.13
C PHE A 470 -1.19 22.23 -0.24
N GLY A 471 -1.88 21.52 -1.12
CA GLY A 471 -2.42 22.08 -2.35
C GLY A 471 -3.91 22.35 -2.23
N PHE A 472 -4.41 23.36 -2.94
CA PHE A 472 -5.83 23.69 -2.97
C PHE A 472 -6.19 24.46 -4.25
N ASP A 473 -7.48 24.48 -4.57
CA ASP A 473 -8.09 25.22 -5.67
C ASP A 473 -8.63 26.57 -5.18
N LEU A 474 -8.21 27.66 -5.83
CA LEU A 474 -8.55 29.01 -5.39
C LEU A 474 -9.99 29.40 -5.73
N ASN A 475 -10.72 29.96 -4.75
CA ASN A 475 -12.07 30.48 -4.96
C ASN A 475 -12.11 31.73 -5.86
N ALA A 476 -13.32 32.15 -6.27
CA ALA A 476 -13.51 33.33 -7.12
C ALA A 476 -13.17 34.66 -6.42
N GLN A 477 -13.21 34.73 -5.09
CA GLN A 477 -13.00 35.98 -4.32
C GLN A 477 -11.58 36.51 -4.47
N PHE A 478 -10.61 35.61 -4.66
CA PHE A 478 -9.21 35.95 -4.84
C PHE A 478 -8.79 36.08 -6.31
N ALA A 479 -9.71 35.95 -7.26
CA ALA A 479 -9.41 36.10 -8.69
C ALA A 479 -9.00 37.54 -9.04
N GLY A 480 -8.10 37.68 -10.01
CA GLY A 480 -7.61 38.98 -10.47
C GLY A 480 -6.46 39.59 -9.65
N LEU A 481 -6.24 39.11 -8.41
CA LEU A 481 -5.16 39.54 -7.54
C LEU A 481 -3.78 39.17 -8.12
N GLN A 482 -2.80 40.03 -7.85
CA GLN A 482 -1.39 39.72 -8.10
C GLN A 482 -0.86 38.77 -7.02
N TYR A 483 0.23 38.06 -7.32
CA TYR A 483 0.79 37.05 -6.41
C TYR A 483 1.09 37.59 -5.00
N GLY A 484 1.69 38.79 -4.89
CA GLY A 484 1.99 39.39 -3.59
C GLY A 484 0.73 39.72 -2.78
N ALA A 485 -0.26 40.35 -3.41
CA ALA A 485 -1.54 40.67 -2.78
C ALA A 485 -2.31 39.39 -2.36
N LEU A 486 -2.28 38.37 -3.23
CA LEU A 486 -2.86 37.07 -2.93
C LEU A 486 -2.21 36.44 -1.70
N ALA A 487 -0.87 36.43 -1.63
CA ALA A 487 -0.16 35.88 -0.48
C ALA A 487 -0.51 36.59 0.83
N CYS A 488 -0.63 37.92 0.81
CA CYS A 488 -1.04 38.71 1.97
C CYS A 488 -2.47 38.40 2.42
N GLU A 489 -3.43 38.33 1.49
CA GLU A 489 -4.82 38.02 1.85
C GLU A 489 -4.99 36.57 2.34
N LEU A 490 -4.31 35.61 1.71
CA LEU A 490 -4.32 34.22 2.18
C LEU A 490 -3.76 34.08 3.60
N PHE A 491 -2.67 34.80 3.90
CA PHE A 491 -2.13 34.82 5.25
C PHE A 491 -3.09 35.47 6.25
N ARG A 492 -3.77 36.55 5.86
CA ARG A 492 -4.74 37.26 6.72
C ARG A 492 -5.99 36.44 7.02
N VAL A 493 -6.51 35.70 6.04
CA VAL A 493 -7.77 34.95 6.15
C VAL A 493 -7.55 33.56 6.75
N CYS A 494 -6.56 32.82 6.22
CA CYS A 494 -6.37 31.40 6.47
C CYS A 494 -5.10 31.13 7.31
N GLY A 495 -4.27 32.14 7.63
CA GLY A 495 -2.96 31.94 8.28
C GLY A 495 -1.93 31.23 7.39
N ALA A 496 -2.27 30.96 6.13
CA ALA A 496 -1.50 30.10 5.25
C ALA A 496 -0.45 30.88 4.45
N VAL A 497 0.74 30.30 4.31
CA VAL A 497 1.85 30.91 3.57
C VAL A 497 1.89 30.37 2.14
N LEU A 498 1.53 31.19 1.15
CA LEU A 498 1.53 30.80 -0.25
C LEU A 498 2.96 30.60 -0.78
N LEU A 499 3.27 29.38 -1.25
CA LEU A 499 4.57 29.02 -1.83
C LEU A 499 4.60 29.17 -3.35
N GLY A 500 3.53 28.79 -4.04
CA GLY A 500 3.52 28.78 -5.49
C GLY A 500 2.20 28.41 -6.11
N VAL A 501 2.15 28.51 -7.43
CA VAL A 501 0.93 28.30 -8.23
C VAL A 501 1.22 27.44 -9.47
N GLN A 502 0.23 26.67 -9.92
CA GLN A 502 0.36 25.85 -11.11
C GLN A 502 0.09 26.66 -12.39
N GLN A 503 1.11 26.97 -13.17
CA GLN A 503 0.96 27.64 -14.47
C GLN A 503 1.34 26.70 -15.61
N ASN A 504 0.42 26.49 -16.56
CA ASN A 504 0.61 25.62 -17.73
C ASN A 504 1.12 24.22 -17.35
N GLY A 505 0.57 23.62 -16.30
CA GLY A 505 0.98 22.29 -15.79
C GLY A 505 2.32 22.26 -15.04
N LYS A 506 3.05 23.37 -14.90
CA LYS A 506 4.25 23.49 -14.06
C LYS A 506 3.93 24.19 -12.75
N LEU A 507 4.57 23.76 -11.66
CA LEU A 507 4.56 24.53 -10.43
C LEU A 507 5.58 25.67 -10.58
N ARG A 508 5.13 26.92 -10.37
CA ARG A 508 6.02 28.06 -10.24
C ARG A 508 6.00 28.56 -8.81
N ILE A 509 7.17 28.56 -8.18
CA ILE A 509 7.38 29.07 -6.82
C ILE A 509 7.52 30.60 -6.93
N CYS A 510 6.78 31.35 -6.10
CA CYS A 510 6.85 32.80 -6.00
C CYS A 510 7.01 33.57 -7.33
N PRO A 511 6.05 33.49 -8.28
CA PRO A 511 6.10 34.24 -9.55
C PRO A 511 5.95 35.76 -9.32
N GLN A 512 7.00 36.41 -8.83
CA GLN A 512 7.09 37.87 -8.67
C GLN A 512 7.34 38.57 -10.02
N GLY A 513 6.80 39.78 -10.19
CA GLY A 513 7.09 40.64 -11.35
C GLY A 513 6.45 40.21 -12.69
N SER A 514 5.57 39.22 -12.70
CA SER A 514 4.85 38.78 -13.91
C SER A 514 3.49 39.47 -14.04
N GLN A 515 2.96 39.64 -15.26
CA GLN A 515 1.55 40.02 -15.50
C GLN A 515 0.54 38.95 -15.00
N TRP A 516 1.01 37.97 -14.23
CA TRP A 516 0.17 36.91 -13.73
C TRP A 516 -0.87 37.46 -12.77
N ARG A 517 -2.10 37.01 -12.97
CA ARG A 517 -3.24 37.27 -12.09
C ARG A 517 -3.84 35.93 -11.69
N ALA A 518 -4.27 35.86 -10.45
CA ALA A 518 -5.02 34.72 -9.93
C ALA A 518 -6.29 34.50 -10.77
N LYS A 519 -6.62 33.24 -11.01
CA LYS A 519 -7.86 32.82 -11.67
C LYS A 519 -8.66 31.97 -10.72
N GLU A 520 -9.96 31.94 -10.89
CA GLU A 520 -10.81 30.98 -10.20
C GLU A 520 -10.41 29.53 -10.58
N GLY A 521 -10.41 28.62 -9.61
CA GLY A 521 -9.98 27.24 -9.78
C GLY A 521 -8.47 27.07 -10.00
N GLN A 522 -7.69 28.14 -9.82
CA GLN A 522 -6.23 28.10 -9.93
C GLN A 522 -5.65 27.26 -8.81
N ILE A 523 -4.82 26.28 -9.15
CA ILE A 523 -4.19 25.42 -8.15
C ILE A 523 -3.01 26.17 -7.51
N CYS A 524 -3.08 26.29 -6.20
CA CYS A 524 -2.12 26.93 -5.32
C CYS A 524 -1.49 25.88 -4.40
N ILE A 525 -0.26 26.13 -3.97
CA ILE A 525 0.44 25.36 -2.95
C ILE A 525 0.83 26.31 -1.83
N ALA A 526 0.45 25.98 -0.60
CA ALA A 526 0.72 26.77 0.58
C ALA A 526 1.17 25.91 1.76
N ILE A 527 1.81 26.53 2.74
CA ILE A 527 2.09 25.96 4.05
C ILE A 527 0.94 26.33 4.98
N ALA A 528 0.36 25.35 5.65
CA ALA A 528 -0.72 25.54 6.60
C ALA A 528 -0.66 24.48 7.71
N GLN A 529 -1.32 24.70 8.84
CA GLN A 529 -1.39 23.73 9.94
C GLN A 529 -2.26 22.52 9.59
N SER A 530 -3.37 22.74 8.88
CA SER A 530 -4.27 21.66 8.46
C SER A 530 -4.86 21.95 7.07
N ALA A 531 -5.40 20.93 6.43
CA ALA A 531 -6.14 21.11 5.18
C ALA A 531 -7.42 21.94 5.37
N GLU A 532 -7.99 21.92 6.58
CA GLU A 532 -9.23 22.61 6.96
C GLU A 532 -9.03 24.12 7.10
N SER A 533 -7.86 24.57 7.57
CA SER A 533 -7.58 25.99 7.68
C SER A 533 -7.59 26.71 6.33
N LEU A 534 -7.47 25.96 5.23
CA LEU A 534 -7.57 26.46 3.86
C LEU A 534 -9.01 26.50 3.32
N ASP A 535 -10.00 25.96 4.03
CA ASP A 535 -11.39 25.90 3.57
C ASP A 535 -11.96 27.27 3.17
N PRO A 536 -11.74 28.40 3.89
CA PRO A 536 -12.24 29.71 3.45
C PRO A 536 -11.67 30.15 2.10
N CYS A 537 -10.48 29.65 1.75
CA CYS A 537 -9.72 29.99 0.56
C CYS A 537 -10.03 29.06 -0.64
N ARG A 538 -10.74 27.94 -0.40
CA ARG A 538 -11.04 26.89 -1.39
C ARG A 538 -12.28 27.19 -2.23
N LEU A 539 -12.27 26.75 -3.49
CA LEU A 539 -13.44 26.77 -4.37
C LEU A 539 -14.44 25.66 -3.99
N ASN A 540 -13.96 24.43 -3.81
CA ASN A 540 -14.78 23.28 -3.41
C ASN A 540 -14.57 22.93 -1.93
N HIS A 541 -15.49 23.34 -1.06
CA HIS A 541 -15.45 22.99 0.36
C HIS A 541 -15.78 21.52 0.64
N ARG A 542 -16.49 20.83 -0.26
CA ARG A 542 -16.96 19.44 -0.06
C ARG A 542 -15.95 18.37 -0.48
N ASP A 543 -15.10 18.66 -1.47
CA ASP A 543 -14.06 17.72 -1.92
C ASP A 543 -12.68 18.38 -1.85
N ARG A 544 -12.03 18.19 -0.70
CA ARG A 544 -10.69 18.72 -0.37
C ARG A 544 -9.58 18.12 -1.24
N THR A 545 -9.84 17.03 -1.96
CA THR A 545 -8.84 16.31 -2.79
C THR A 545 -8.97 16.60 -4.30
N SER A 546 -10.05 17.25 -4.72
CA SER A 546 -10.36 17.60 -6.11
C SER A 546 -9.17 18.24 -6.85
N TRP A 547 -8.45 19.15 -6.19
CA TRP A 547 -7.27 19.82 -6.75
C TRP A 547 -6.17 18.85 -7.21
N ARG A 548 -6.01 17.68 -6.56
CA ARG A 548 -4.99 16.68 -6.91
C ARG A 548 -5.24 16.12 -8.31
N THR A 549 -6.50 15.85 -8.64
CA THR A 549 -6.90 15.33 -9.97
C THR A 549 -6.73 16.41 -11.03
N ALA A 550 -7.15 17.64 -10.74
CA ALA A 550 -6.96 18.79 -11.63
C ALA A 550 -5.48 19.09 -11.88
N PHE A 551 -4.64 19.01 -10.85
CA PHE A 551 -3.20 19.23 -10.93
C PHE A 551 -2.52 18.20 -11.84
N GLN A 552 -2.89 16.93 -11.67
CA GLN A 552 -2.39 15.84 -12.49
C GLN A 552 -2.92 15.93 -13.93
N ALA A 553 -4.18 16.30 -14.13
CA ALA A 553 -4.77 16.48 -15.45
C ALA A 553 -4.07 17.60 -16.23
N ALA A 554 -3.79 18.74 -15.60
CA ALA A 554 -3.03 19.84 -16.20
C ALA A 554 -1.61 19.41 -16.61
N ARG A 555 -0.92 18.62 -15.77
CA ARG A 555 0.38 18.02 -16.12
C ARG A 555 0.30 17.06 -17.30
N ARG A 556 -0.72 16.19 -17.34
CA ARG A 556 -0.95 15.24 -18.43
C ARG A 556 -1.20 15.96 -19.76
N ARG A 557 -2.10 16.95 -19.78
CA ARG A 557 -2.39 17.76 -20.99
C ARG A 557 -1.13 18.38 -21.57
N ARG A 558 -0.30 19.01 -20.72
CA ARG A 558 0.99 19.58 -21.13
C ARG A 558 1.94 18.54 -21.72
N ARG A 559 1.97 17.33 -21.15
CA ARG A 559 2.82 16.22 -21.63
C ARG A 559 2.40 15.76 -23.02
N CYS A 560 1.10 15.59 -23.25
CA CYS A 560 0.55 15.26 -24.56
C CYS A 560 0.89 16.34 -25.60
N GLN A 561 0.77 17.62 -25.24
CA GLN A 561 1.16 18.74 -26.10
C GLN A 561 2.66 18.70 -26.45
N SER A 562 3.55 18.57 -25.46
CA SER A 562 5.00 18.49 -25.69
C SER A 562 5.43 17.25 -26.50
N GLN A 563 4.74 16.11 -26.36
CA GLN A 563 5.00 14.92 -27.16
C GLN A 563 4.52 15.08 -28.60
N SER A 564 3.39 15.73 -28.84
CA SER A 564 2.92 16.06 -30.19
C SER A 564 3.91 17.00 -30.89
N GLU A 565 4.32 18.09 -30.24
CA GLU A 565 5.33 19.03 -30.74
C GLU A 565 6.68 18.34 -31.01
N GLY A 566 7.14 17.48 -30.09
CA GLY A 566 8.37 16.71 -30.26
C GLY A 566 8.34 15.73 -31.43
N ARG A 567 7.20 15.07 -31.70
CA ARG A 567 7.00 14.21 -32.88
C ARG A 567 7.03 15.03 -34.17
N HIS A 568 6.41 16.21 -34.21
CA HIS A 568 6.48 17.09 -35.37
C HIS A 568 7.90 17.60 -35.63
N VAL A 569 8.65 17.97 -34.60
CA VAL A 569 10.05 18.42 -34.72
C VAL A 569 10.99 17.27 -35.12
N ALA A 570 10.79 16.07 -34.57
CA ALA A 570 11.56 14.88 -34.96
C ALA A 570 11.27 14.46 -36.41
N ALA A 571 10.00 14.48 -36.83
CA ALA A 571 9.60 14.22 -38.22
C ALA A 571 10.19 15.27 -39.19
N ALA A 572 10.19 16.55 -38.82
CA ALA A 572 10.80 17.62 -39.60
C ALA A 572 12.32 17.45 -39.72
N LYS A 573 13.02 17.07 -38.64
CA LYS A 573 14.46 16.75 -38.68
C LYS A 573 14.77 15.51 -39.53
N LEU A 574 13.92 14.49 -39.50
CA LEU A 574 14.08 13.27 -40.30
C LEU A 574 13.86 13.56 -41.80
N MET A 575 12.86 14.37 -42.15
CA MET A 575 12.64 14.85 -43.51
C MET A 575 13.80 15.72 -43.99
N GLY A 576 14.28 16.65 -43.16
CA GLY A 576 15.44 17.49 -43.48
C GLY A 576 16.71 16.68 -43.76
N ARG A 577 16.96 15.61 -43.00
CA ARG A 577 18.08 14.68 -43.25
C ARG A 577 17.90 13.84 -44.52
N ARG A 578 16.69 13.38 -44.83
CA ARG A 578 16.42 12.65 -46.10
C ARG A 578 16.59 13.55 -47.32
N LEU A 579 16.14 14.81 -47.23
CA LEU A 579 16.36 15.82 -48.27
C LEU A 579 17.85 16.13 -48.45
N GLN A 580 18.60 16.30 -47.36
CA GLN A 580 20.06 16.50 -47.43
C GLN A 580 20.79 15.31 -48.06
N HIS A 581 20.40 14.06 -47.75
CA HIS A 581 21.02 12.87 -48.33
C HIS A 581 20.71 12.74 -49.83
N SER A 582 19.47 13.03 -50.24
CA SER A 582 19.07 13.03 -51.65
C SER A 582 19.72 14.16 -52.46
N LEU A 583 19.92 15.35 -51.86
CA LEU A 583 20.69 16.45 -52.44
C LEU A 583 22.19 16.10 -52.58
N LEU A 584 22.76 15.38 -51.62
CA LEU A 584 24.17 14.95 -51.65
C LEU A 584 24.44 13.89 -52.73
N GLU A 585 23.50 12.96 -52.96
CA GLU A 585 23.62 11.96 -54.03
C GLU A 585 23.48 12.57 -55.44
N HIS A 586 22.71 13.64 -55.61
CA HIS A 586 22.54 14.31 -56.91
C HIS A 586 23.60 15.38 -57.24
N LEU A 587 24.55 15.66 -56.32
CA LEU A 587 25.58 16.68 -56.53
C LEU A 587 26.81 16.20 -57.33
N GLN A 588 26.84 14.93 -57.77
CA GLN A 588 27.96 14.33 -58.51
C GLN A 588 27.88 14.51 -60.05
N ASP A 589 26.79 15.03 -60.61
CA ASP A 589 26.66 15.25 -62.06
C ASP A 589 26.32 16.73 -62.37
N PRO A 590 27.18 17.48 -63.09
CA PRO A 590 26.96 18.91 -63.35
C PRO A 590 25.73 19.23 -64.21
N ALA A 591 25.23 18.28 -65.02
CA ALA A 591 24.05 18.52 -65.88
C ALA A 591 22.69 18.36 -65.15
N GLY A 592 22.65 17.70 -63.99
CA GLY A 592 21.42 17.44 -63.23
C GLY A 592 21.03 18.52 -62.23
N ARG A 593 21.87 19.53 -61.99
CA ARG A 593 21.71 20.50 -60.89
C ARG A 593 20.51 21.44 -61.05
N GLU A 594 20.19 21.89 -62.25
CA GLU A 594 19.04 22.76 -62.48
C GLU A 594 17.70 22.01 -62.46
N ALA A 595 17.67 20.77 -62.96
CA ALA A 595 16.47 19.93 -62.96
C ALA A 595 16.13 19.43 -61.54
N ALA A 596 17.14 19.02 -60.77
CA ALA A 596 16.97 18.59 -59.38
C ALA A 596 16.57 19.75 -58.45
N ALA A 597 17.11 20.96 -58.66
CA ALA A 597 16.71 22.14 -57.90
C ALA A 597 15.25 22.54 -58.16
N ARG A 598 14.78 22.45 -59.41
CA ARG A 598 13.37 22.69 -59.75
C ARG A 598 12.44 21.63 -59.17
N ALA A 599 12.77 20.34 -59.29
CA ALA A 599 11.96 19.26 -58.74
C ALA A 599 11.89 19.28 -57.19
N ALA A 600 12.99 19.62 -56.52
CA ALA A 600 13.03 19.78 -55.07
C ALA A 600 12.22 20.99 -54.60
N ALA A 601 12.24 22.10 -55.34
CA ALA A 601 11.40 23.27 -55.05
C ALA A 601 9.90 22.97 -55.23
N GLU A 602 9.52 22.24 -56.29
CA GLU A 602 8.13 21.81 -56.52
C GLU A 602 7.63 20.81 -55.47
N GLN A 603 8.45 19.84 -55.05
CA GLN A 603 8.08 18.90 -53.99
C GLN A 603 8.01 19.56 -52.61
N ALA A 604 8.91 20.49 -52.29
CA ALA A 604 8.84 21.26 -51.06
C ALA A 604 7.58 22.16 -51.03
N CYS A 605 7.24 22.79 -52.15
CA CYS A 605 6.02 23.60 -52.26
C CYS A 605 4.75 22.73 -52.13
N ALA A 606 4.70 21.58 -52.81
CA ALA A 606 3.58 20.64 -52.72
C ALA A 606 3.40 20.05 -51.31
N ALA A 607 4.49 19.74 -50.60
CA ALA A 607 4.44 19.24 -49.23
C ALA A 607 3.97 20.30 -48.22
N THR A 608 4.38 21.55 -48.41
CA THR A 608 3.95 22.68 -47.55
C THR A 608 2.48 22.98 -47.76
N VAL A 609 1.98 22.90 -48.99
CA VAL A 609 0.54 23.01 -49.31
C VAL A 609 -0.23 21.83 -48.72
N LYS A 610 0.27 20.59 -48.81
CA LYS A 610 -0.41 19.42 -48.21
C LYS A 610 -0.47 19.46 -46.68
N ALA A 611 0.53 20.07 -46.03
CA ALA A 611 0.54 20.28 -44.58
C ALA A 611 -0.37 21.43 -44.14
N ALA A 612 -0.56 22.46 -44.97
CA ALA A 612 -1.47 23.56 -44.72
C ALA A 612 -2.96 23.20 -44.96
N PHE A 613 -3.24 22.16 -45.76
CA PHE A 613 -4.60 21.73 -46.13
C PHE A 613 -5.01 20.34 -45.61
N ALA A 614 -4.26 19.74 -44.66
CA ALA A 614 -4.73 18.53 -44.00
C ALA A 614 -5.91 18.88 -43.08
N PRO A 615 -7.13 18.36 -43.33
CA PRO A 615 -8.27 18.66 -42.47
C PRO A 615 -8.03 18.04 -41.09
N ASP A 616 -8.30 18.83 -40.05
CA ASP A 616 -8.36 18.39 -38.66
C ASP A 616 -9.34 17.22 -38.54
N GLY A 617 -8.80 15.99 -38.57
CA GLY A 617 -9.55 14.76 -38.38
C GLY A 617 -9.89 14.61 -36.90
N GLY A 618 -11.07 15.11 -36.54
CA GLY A 618 -11.67 14.98 -35.22
C GLY A 618 -12.09 13.54 -34.86
N ALA A 619 -12.18 13.35 -33.54
CA ALA A 619 -13.01 12.41 -32.79
C ALA A 619 -13.60 11.18 -33.51
N ALA A 620 -13.14 10.00 -33.08
CA ALA A 620 -13.98 8.86 -32.70
C ALA A 620 -13.24 8.04 -31.64
#